data_AF-A0A8H7NQA4-F1
#
_entry.id   AF-A0A8H7NQA4-F1
#
_cell.length_a   1.000
_cell.length_b   1.000
_cell.length_c   1.000
_cell.angle_alpha   90.00
_cell.angle_beta   90.00
_cell.angle_gamma   90.00
#
_symmetry.space_group_name_H-M   'P 1'
#
loop_
_entity.id
_entity.type
_entity.pdbx_description
1 polymer ?
#
loop_
_entity_poly.entity_id
_entity_poly.type
_entity_poly.pdbx_seq_one_letter_code
_entity_poly.pdbx_strand_id
1 'polypeptide(L)'
;MDSLPTCYGKGKILTLQVSADQEPFNVVIEAAHGIWSHSVNLLVKVLENDANIEVTNKLAFLKLYDRRFSPAFRERWDVKPWTPALEEDLHAFSQAGAAHDVLDAWRDSPHMEYDFSAPSYHKEALLSVIMSEEWEKENDAYSALRSHQGKFIPRMICSVMMQIGPVSMVGTEPIPFWTILLFSG
;
A
#
# COMPACT_ATOMS: atom_id res chain seq x y z
N MET A 1 -19.23 8.16 -5.43
CA MET A 1 -17.80 8.49 -5.33
C MET A 1 -17.48 8.47 -3.85
N ASP A 2 -16.89 7.37 -3.38
CA ASP A 2 -16.42 7.31 -2.00
C ASP A 2 -15.34 8.38 -1.84
N SER A 3 -15.59 9.32 -0.93
CA SER A 3 -14.61 10.35 -0.57
C SER A 3 -13.33 9.67 -0.13
N LEU A 4 -12.20 10.09 -0.68
CA LEU A 4 -10.91 9.58 -0.26
C LEU A 4 -10.74 9.76 1.25
N PRO A 5 -10.05 8.82 1.90
CA PRO A 5 -9.81 8.89 3.33
C PRO A 5 -9.15 10.20 3.71
N THR A 6 -9.50 10.76 4.85
CA THR A 6 -8.95 12.03 5.35
C THR A 6 -7.42 12.01 5.48
N CYS A 7 -6.80 10.84 5.62
CA CYS A 7 -5.35 10.67 5.67
C CYS A 7 -4.65 10.89 4.32
N TYR A 8 -5.36 10.76 3.19
CA TYR A 8 -4.84 11.01 1.84
C TYR A 8 -5.38 12.28 1.19
N GLY A 9 -5.78 13.25 2.02
CA GLY A 9 -6.21 14.56 1.55
C GLY A 9 -5.06 15.40 0.98
N LYS A 10 -5.39 16.32 0.07
CA LYS A 10 -4.45 17.32 -0.45
C LYS A 10 -3.75 18.08 0.68
N GLY A 11 -2.45 18.30 0.54
CA GLY A 11 -1.59 19.00 1.49
C GLY A 11 -1.05 18.14 2.63
N LYS A 12 -1.48 16.87 2.75
CA LYS A 12 -0.89 15.93 3.70
C LYS A 12 0.50 15.50 3.25
N ILE A 13 1.39 15.31 4.22
CA ILE A 13 2.75 14.84 3.99
C ILE A 13 2.79 13.34 4.27
N LEU A 14 3.39 12.59 3.35
CA LEU A 14 3.71 11.18 3.51
C LEU A 14 5.23 11.03 3.61
N THR A 15 5.67 10.17 4.51
CA THR A 15 7.09 9.79 4.64
C THR A 15 7.29 8.44 3.98
N LEU A 16 8.16 8.38 2.97
CA LEU A 16 8.42 7.23 2.14
C LEU A 16 9.88 6.80 2.29
N GLN A 17 10.14 5.52 2.13
CA GLN A 17 11.48 4.96 2.25
C GLN A 17 11.74 3.99 1.10
N VAL A 18 12.83 4.14 0.35
CA VAL A 18 13.16 3.24 -0.76
C VAL A 18 13.69 1.90 -0.24
N SER A 19 14.55 1.94 0.78
CA SER A 19 15.13 0.75 1.42
C SER A 19 15.49 1.08 2.87
N ALA A 20 15.63 0.06 3.71
CA ALA A 20 15.94 0.23 5.14
C ALA A 20 17.24 1.03 5.39
N ASP A 21 18.19 0.95 4.46
CA ASP A 21 19.50 1.61 4.55
C ASP A 21 19.53 3.04 4.01
N GLN A 22 18.41 3.54 3.46
CA GLN A 22 18.30 4.88 2.92
C GLN A 22 17.43 5.76 3.83
N GLU A 23 17.85 7.01 3.98
CA GLU A 23 17.09 8.03 4.70
C GLU A 23 15.70 8.19 4.06
N PRO A 24 14.63 8.20 4.87
CA PRO A 24 13.29 8.44 4.38
C PRO A 24 13.18 9.86 3.81
N PHE A 25 12.27 10.02 2.86
CA PHE A 25 11.99 11.29 2.21
C PHE A 25 10.49 11.61 2.27
N ASN A 26 10.18 12.89 2.20
CA ASN A 26 8.81 13.35 2.33
C ASN A 26 8.23 13.73 0.98
N VAL A 27 6.94 13.44 0.80
CA VAL A 27 6.15 13.88 -0.34
C VAL A 27 4.88 14.57 0.15
N VAL A 28 4.39 15.58 -0.58
CA VAL A 28 3.11 16.22 -0.30
C VAL A 28 2.07 15.77 -1.31
N ILE A 29 0.87 15.42 -0.83
CA ILE A 29 -0.25 15.03 -1.69
C ILE A 29 -0.82 16.26 -2.39
N GLU A 30 -0.80 16.29 -3.71
CA GLU A 30 -1.35 17.37 -4.53
C GLU A 30 -2.77 17.08 -4.99
N ALA A 31 -3.04 15.82 -5.33
CA ALA A 31 -4.35 15.32 -5.66
C ALA A 31 -4.40 13.82 -5.40
N ALA A 32 -5.60 13.28 -5.30
CA ALA A 32 -5.81 11.85 -5.25
C ALA A 32 -6.64 11.46 -6.48
N HIS A 33 -6.03 10.65 -7.33
CA HIS A 33 -6.57 10.19 -8.61
C HIS A 33 -7.43 8.95 -8.38
N GLY A 34 -8.43 9.06 -7.49
CA GLY A 34 -9.41 8.01 -7.22
C GLY A 34 -8.83 6.65 -6.80
N ILE A 35 -9.73 5.69 -6.63
CA ILE A 35 -9.39 4.30 -6.35
C ILE A 35 -9.54 3.57 -7.69
N TRP A 36 -8.42 3.26 -8.33
CA TRP A 36 -8.38 2.51 -9.58
C TRP A 36 -7.55 1.27 -9.33
N SER A 37 -8.00 0.14 -9.87
CA SER A 37 -7.23 -1.11 -9.92
C SER A 37 -6.50 -1.42 -8.62
N HIS A 38 -7.24 -1.95 -7.63
CA HIS A 38 -6.71 -2.57 -6.42
C HIS A 38 -5.81 -1.68 -5.52
N SER A 39 -5.67 -0.39 -5.83
CA SER A 39 -4.72 0.54 -5.22
C SER A 39 -5.32 1.93 -5.07
N VAL A 40 -4.67 2.74 -4.24
CA VAL A 40 -4.93 4.18 -4.11
C VAL A 40 -3.90 4.93 -4.93
N ASN A 41 -4.34 5.73 -5.89
CA ASN A 41 -3.44 6.49 -6.75
C ASN A 41 -3.40 7.95 -6.30
N LEU A 42 -2.23 8.44 -5.94
CA LEU A 42 -2.01 9.82 -5.51
C LEU A 42 -1.09 10.54 -6.49
N LEU A 43 -1.39 11.80 -6.76
CA LEU A 43 -0.44 12.72 -7.34
C LEU A 43 0.30 13.40 -6.18
N VAL A 44 1.61 13.24 -6.13
CA VAL A 44 2.45 13.76 -5.05
C VAL A 44 3.56 14.64 -5.60
N LYS A 45 4.00 15.62 -4.81
CA LYS A 45 5.22 16.38 -5.07
C LYS A 45 6.30 15.93 -4.09
N VAL A 46 7.45 15.53 -4.62
CA VAL A 46 8.61 15.14 -3.80
C VAL A 46 9.22 16.40 -3.19
N LEU A 47 9.25 16.46 -1.85
CA LEU A 47 9.88 17.55 -1.11
C LEU A 47 11.41 17.38 -1.17
N GLU A 48 12.13 18.50 -1.18
CA GLU A 48 13.61 18.47 -1.18
C GLU A 48 14.13 17.68 0.02
N ASN A 49 14.82 16.56 -0.26
CA ASN A 49 15.72 15.88 0.66
C ASN A 49 16.74 15.01 -0.11
N ASP A 50 17.89 14.76 0.51
CA ASP A 50 19.16 14.21 -0.03
C ASP A 50 19.11 12.81 -0.70
N ALA A 51 17.93 12.22 -0.91
CA ALA A 51 17.77 10.84 -1.39
C ALA A 51 18.13 10.61 -2.88
N ASN A 52 18.70 11.59 -3.59
CA ASN A 52 19.07 11.52 -5.02
C ASN A 52 17.93 11.01 -5.94
N ILE A 53 16.68 11.31 -5.59
CA ILE A 53 15.54 10.92 -6.43
C ILE A 53 15.45 11.90 -7.61
N GLU A 54 15.48 11.38 -8.83
CA GLU A 54 15.52 12.13 -10.12
C GLU A 54 14.32 13.11 -10.32
N VAL A 55 13.36 13.10 -9.39
CA VAL A 55 12.10 13.83 -9.45
C VAL A 55 11.89 14.83 -8.32
N THR A 56 12.94 15.23 -7.59
CA THR A 56 12.85 16.31 -6.59
C THR A 56 12.18 17.55 -7.19
N ASN A 57 11.23 18.15 -6.46
CA ASN A 57 10.39 19.26 -6.90
C ASN A 57 9.48 19.01 -8.11
N LYS A 58 9.39 17.77 -8.61
CA LYS A 58 8.47 17.40 -9.68
C LYS A 58 7.27 16.64 -9.12
N LEU A 59 6.20 16.64 -9.91
CA LEU A 59 5.04 15.79 -9.66
C LEU A 59 5.36 14.35 -10.03
N ALA A 60 4.93 13.43 -9.19
CA ALA A 60 5.02 12.00 -9.39
C ALA A 60 3.68 11.35 -9.04
N PHE A 61 3.39 10.23 -9.68
CA PHE A 61 2.26 9.39 -9.33
C PHE A 61 2.70 8.34 -8.32
N LEU A 62 2.07 8.33 -7.15
CA LEU A 62 2.27 7.32 -6.12
C LEU A 62 1.12 6.32 -6.18
N LYS A 63 1.43 5.06 -6.50
CA LYS A 63 0.47 3.96 -6.46
C LYS A 63 0.64 3.21 -5.15
N LEU A 64 -0.30 3.42 -4.23
CA LEU A 64 -0.32 2.85 -2.89
C LEU A 64 -1.13 1.57 -2.87
N TYR A 65 -0.52 0.49 -2.38
CA TYR A 65 -1.25 -0.71 -2.03
C TYR A 65 -1.64 -0.58 -0.57
N ASP A 66 -2.78 0.07 -0.33
CA ASP A 66 -3.37 0.21 1.00
C ASP A 66 -4.70 -0.54 1.08
N ARG A 67 -4.69 -1.69 1.76
CA ARG A 67 -5.83 -2.60 1.84
C ARG A 67 -7.04 -1.98 2.53
N ARG A 68 -6.82 -0.95 3.36
CA ARG A 68 -7.90 -0.23 4.07
C ARG A 68 -8.78 0.54 3.09
N PHE A 69 -8.20 0.94 1.97
CA PHE A 69 -8.79 1.90 1.04
C PHE A 69 -8.81 1.37 -0.40
N SER A 70 -8.99 0.06 -0.55
CA SER A 70 -9.16 -0.60 -1.83
C SER A 70 -10.56 -1.24 -1.95
N PRO A 71 -11.65 -0.45 -2.16
CA PRO A 71 -13.02 -0.94 -2.29
C PRO A 71 -13.18 -2.12 -3.24
N ALA A 72 -12.54 -2.11 -4.41
CA ALA A 72 -12.62 -3.22 -5.36
C ALA A 72 -12.04 -4.52 -4.77
N PHE A 73 -10.96 -4.44 -3.99
CA PHE A 73 -10.39 -5.61 -3.31
C PHE A 73 -11.28 -6.06 -2.16
N ARG A 74 -11.77 -5.12 -1.35
CA ARG A 74 -12.63 -5.44 -0.21
C ARG A 74 -13.95 -6.06 -0.66
N GLU A 75 -14.52 -5.59 -1.77
CA GLU A 75 -15.70 -6.19 -2.40
C GLU A 75 -15.39 -7.59 -2.94
N ARG A 76 -14.31 -7.74 -3.72
CA ARG A 76 -13.90 -9.03 -4.30
C ARG A 76 -13.68 -10.12 -3.26
N TRP A 77 -13.15 -9.75 -2.10
CA TRP A 77 -12.81 -10.66 -1.02
C TRP A 77 -13.82 -10.63 0.14
N ASP A 78 -14.98 -10.01 -0.04
CA ASP A 78 -16.02 -9.91 1.01
C ASP A 78 -15.47 -9.47 2.38
N VAL A 79 -14.63 -8.43 2.34
CA VAL A 79 -14.05 -7.79 3.51
C VAL A 79 -14.88 -6.56 3.83
N LYS A 80 -15.36 -6.47 5.07
CA LYS A 80 -16.14 -5.31 5.54
C LYS A 80 -15.34 -4.01 5.40
N PRO A 81 -15.97 -2.82 5.37
CA PRO A 81 -15.24 -1.54 5.38
C PRO A 81 -14.25 -1.43 6.55
N TRP A 82 -13.17 -0.68 6.35
CA TRP A 82 -12.17 -0.46 7.39
C TRP A 82 -12.77 0.36 8.54
N THR A 83 -12.55 -0.08 9.78
CA THR A 83 -12.97 0.64 11.00
C THR A 83 -11.85 0.62 12.04
N PRO A 84 -11.82 1.58 12.98
CA PRO A 84 -10.86 1.54 14.09
C PRO A 84 -10.96 0.27 14.93
N ALA A 85 -12.17 -0.25 15.17
CA ALA A 85 -12.37 -1.51 15.89
C ALA A 85 -11.74 -2.70 15.15
N LEU A 86 -11.83 -2.73 13.81
CA LEU A 86 -11.18 -3.77 13.01
C LEU A 86 -9.65 -3.65 13.06
N GLU A 87 -9.11 -2.43 13.12
CA GLU A 87 -7.68 -2.18 13.30
C GLU A 87 -7.18 -2.74 14.65
N GLU A 88 -7.94 -2.51 15.73
CA GLU A 88 -7.66 -3.04 17.06
C GLU A 88 -7.73 -4.58 17.10
N ASP A 89 -8.79 -5.17 16.54
CA ASP A 89 -8.97 -6.62 16.46
C ASP A 89 -7.81 -7.29 15.68
N LEU A 90 -7.44 -6.72 14.53
CA LEU A 90 -6.33 -7.22 13.72
C LEU A 90 -4.99 -7.09 14.44
N HIS A 91 -4.78 -5.98 15.14
CA HIS A 91 -3.57 -5.79 15.93
C HIS A 91 -3.47 -6.82 17.06
N ALA A 92 -4.55 -7.03 17.83
CA ALA A 92 -4.60 -8.05 18.87
C ALA A 92 -4.35 -9.46 18.32
N PHE A 93 -4.97 -9.76 17.16
CA PHE A 93 -4.78 -11.02 16.44
C PHE A 93 -3.32 -11.24 15.99
N SER A 94 -2.67 -10.17 15.53
CA SER A 94 -1.26 -10.21 15.10
C SER A 94 -0.30 -10.37 16.30
N GLN A 95 -0.53 -9.64 17.39
CA GLN A 95 0.26 -9.73 18.62
C GLN A 95 0.17 -11.11 19.28
N ALA A 96 -0.97 -11.79 19.15
CA ALA A 96 -1.16 -13.15 19.65
C ALA A 96 -0.40 -14.22 18.84
N GLY A 97 0.24 -13.85 17.73
CA GLY A 97 0.93 -14.78 16.82
C GLY A 97 0.00 -15.55 15.87
N ALA A 98 -1.30 -15.60 16.17
CA ALA A 98 -2.30 -16.34 15.39
C ALA A 98 -2.45 -15.86 13.93
N ALA A 99 -2.02 -14.63 13.62
CA ALA A 99 -1.90 -14.18 12.24
C ALA A 99 -0.92 -15.04 11.42
N HIS A 100 0.20 -15.47 12.01
CA HIS A 100 1.20 -16.29 11.30
C HIS A 100 0.62 -17.62 10.85
N ASP A 101 -0.17 -18.29 11.70
CA ASP A 101 -0.81 -19.57 11.36
C ASP A 101 -1.69 -19.46 10.11
N VAL A 102 -2.41 -18.33 9.98
CA VAL A 102 -3.23 -18.05 8.80
C VAL A 102 -2.38 -17.83 7.56
N LEU A 103 -1.28 -17.08 7.70
CA LEU A 103 -0.40 -16.79 6.58
C LEU A 103 0.35 -18.05 6.11
N ASP A 104 0.78 -18.91 7.04
CA ASP A 104 1.44 -20.17 6.72
C ASP A 104 0.46 -21.14 6.04
N ALA A 105 -0.77 -21.25 6.54
CA ALA A 105 -1.82 -22.06 5.91
C ALA A 105 -2.14 -21.59 4.47
N TRP A 106 -2.14 -20.27 4.23
CA TRP A 106 -2.30 -19.73 2.88
C TRP A 106 -1.13 -20.07 1.97
N ARG A 107 0.11 -19.95 2.47
CA ARG A 107 1.33 -20.25 1.71
C ARG A 107 1.40 -21.72 1.30
N ASP A 108 1.02 -22.62 2.20
CA ASP A 108 1.05 -24.07 1.95
C ASP A 108 -0.06 -24.52 1.00
N SER A 109 -1.14 -23.74 0.88
CA SER A 109 -2.26 -24.04 -0.01
C SER A 109 -2.88 -22.76 -0.59
N PRO A 110 -2.24 -22.14 -1.61
CA PRO A 110 -2.70 -20.88 -2.24
C PRO A 110 -4.00 -20.99 -3.04
N HIS A 111 -4.66 -22.16 -2.99
CA HIS A 111 -5.96 -22.45 -3.57
C HIS A 111 -6.97 -22.97 -2.53
N MET A 112 -6.66 -22.86 -1.24
CA MET A 112 -7.64 -23.13 -0.20
C MET A 112 -8.88 -22.26 -0.47
N GLU A 113 -10.06 -22.87 -0.44
CA GLU A 113 -11.31 -22.12 -0.59
C GLU A 113 -11.31 -20.98 0.44
N TYR A 114 -11.43 -19.76 -0.06
CA TYR A 114 -11.51 -18.59 0.80
C TYR A 114 -12.69 -18.74 1.74
N ASP A 115 -12.43 -18.80 3.04
CA ASP A 115 -13.48 -18.92 4.04
C ASP A 115 -14.21 -17.59 4.21
N PHE A 116 -15.31 -17.44 3.47
CA PHE A 116 -16.20 -16.28 3.59
C PHE A 116 -16.83 -16.13 4.98
N SER A 117 -16.83 -17.19 5.81
CA SER A 117 -17.33 -17.15 7.18
C SER A 117 -16.28 -16.71 8.22
N ALA A 118 -15.01 -16.60 7.81
CA ALA A 118 -13.92 -16.21 8.70
C ALA A 118 -14.15 -14.81 9.30
N PRO A 119 -13.70 -14.58 10.55
CA PRO A 119 -13.74 -13.26 11.17
C PRO A 119 -13.03 -12.19 10.33
N SER A 120 -13.51 -10.95 10.37
CA SER A 120 -12.98 -9.85 9.54
C SER A 120 -11.46 -9.65 9.71
N TYR A 121 -10.91 -9.78 10.91
CA TYR A 121 -9.46 -9.64 11.15
C TYR A 121 -8.64 -10.74 10.46
N HIS A 122 -9.18 -11.96 10.34
CA HIS A 122 -8.54 -13.05 9.59
C HIS A 122 -8.49 -12.70 8.11
N LYS A 123 -9.63 -12.25 7.57
CA LYS A 123 -9.73 -11.79 6.19
C LYS A 123 -8.74 -10.64 5.91
N GLU A 124 -8.54 -9.72 6.85
CA GLU A 124 -7.57 -8.61 6.73
C GLU A 124 -6.10 -9.06 6.72
N ALA A 125 -5.75 -10.06 7.53
CA ALA A 125 -4.42 -10.64 7.51
C ALA A 125 -4.12 -11.25 6.13
N LEU A 126 -5.07 -12.03 5.62
CA LEU A 126 -4.98 -12.62 4.28
C LEU A 126 -4.95 -11.54 3.17
N LEU A 127 -5.77 -10.50 3.29
CA LEU A 127 -5.78 -9.37 2.36
C LEU A 127 -4.41 -8.69 2.24
N SER A 128 -3.65 -8.65 3.34
CA SER A 128 -2.30 -8.09 3.36
C SER A 128 -1.35 -8.91 2.47
N VAL A 129 -1.43 -10.23 2.50
CA VAL A 129 -0.61 -11.12 1.65
C VAL A 129 -1.01 -11.00 0.20
N ILE A 130 -2.30 -11.12 -0.11
CA ILE A 130 -2.78 -11.05 -1.50
C ILE A 130 -2.41 -9.70 -2.13
N MET A 131 -2.51 -8.61 -1.38
CA MET A 131 -2.14 -7.29 -1.88
C MET A 131 -0.62 -7.13 -2.06
N SER A 132 0.20 -7.80 -1.23
CA SER A 132 1.64 -7.91 -1.44
C SER A 132 1.97 -8.65 -2.74
N GLU A 133 1.29 -9.77 -3.02
CA GLU A 133 1.47 -10.53 -4.26
C GLU A 133 1.09 -9.69 -5.50
N GLU A 134 0.04 -8.87 -5.42
CA GLU A 134 -0.34 -7.96 -6.52
C GLU A 134 0.69 -6.85 -6.72
N TRP A 135 1.28 -6.33 -5.64
CA TRP A 135 2.39 -5.39 -5.72
C TRP A 135 3.63 -6.04 -6.36
N GLU A 136 3.99 -7.27 -5.96
CA GLU A 136 5.12 -8.02 -6.52
C GLU A 136 4.94 -8.24 -8.03
N LYS A 137 3.75 -8.72 -8.45
CA LYS A 137 3.44 -8.92 -9.87
C LYS A 137 3.57 -7.63 -10.68
N GLU A 138 3.11 -6.51 -10.12
CA GLU A 138 3.23 -5.22 -10.81
C GLU A 138 4.68 -4.74 -10.87
N ASN A 139 5.43 -4.88 -9.78
CA ASN A 139 6.86 -4.56 -9.73
C ASN A 139 7.68 -5.40 -10.73
N ASP A 140 7.35 -6.69 -10.86
CA ASP A 140 7.94 -7.60 -11.84
C ASP A 140 7.56 -7.21 -13.27
N ALA A 141 6.30 -6.85 -13.51
CA ALA A 141 5.85 -6.38 -14.82
C ALA A 141 6.58 -5.09 -15.24
N TYR A 142 6.71 -4.12 -14.33
CA TYR A 142 7.50 -2.91 -14.60
C TYR A 142 8.97 -3.24 -14.87
N SER A 143 9.56 -4.15 -14.09
CA SER A 143 10.94 -4.60 -14.28
C SER A 143 11.14 -5.28 -15.64
N ALA A 144 10.22 -6.14 -16.06
CA ALA A 144 10.23 -6.80 -17.37
C ALA A 144 10.04 -5.81 -18.53
N LEU A 145 9.24 -4.77 -18.34
CA LEU A 145 8.92 -3.75 -19.35
C LEU A 145 9.84 -2.53 -19.32
N ARG A 146 11.01 -2.63 -18.68
CA ARG A 146 11.95 -1.51 -18.49
C ARG A 146 12.27 -0.73 -19.77
N SER A 147 12.37 -1.39 -20.93
CA SER A 147 12.68 -0.75 -22.22
C SER A 147 11.51 0.07 -22.82
N HIS A 148 10.29 -0.11 -22.29
CA HIS A 148 9.05 0.53 -22.73
C HIS A 148 8.61 1.67 -21.80
N GLN A 149 9.20 1.74 -20.60
CA GLN A 149 8.96 2.79 -19.62
C GLN A 149 9.36 4.16 -20.15
N GLY A 150 8.50 5.16 -19.90
CA GLY A 150 8.66 6.54 -20.41
C GLY A 150 8.37 6.71 -21.90
N LYS A 151 8.03 5.63 -22.62
CA LYS A 151 7.62 5.68 -24.04
C LYS A 151 6.17 5.27 -24.23
N PHE A 152 5.81 4.11 -23.70
CA PHE A 152 4.48 3.50 -23.86
C PHE A 152 3.74 3.33 -22.55
N ILE A 153 4.48 3.18 -21.46
CA ILE A 153 3.94 3.09 -20.09
C ILE A 153 4.66 4.12 -19.21
N PRO A 154 4.07 4.53 -18.07
CA PRO A 154 4.74 5.39 -17.10
C PRO A 154 6.11 4.85 -16.71
N ARG A 155 7.04 5.74 -16.33
CA ARG A 155 8.36 5.32 -15.86
C ARG A 155 8.30 5.05 -14.37
N MET A 156 8.68 3.85 -13.92
CA MET A 156 8.86 3.57 -12.51
C MET A 156 10.17 4.23 -12.06
N ILE A 157 10.08 5.10 -11.05
CA ILE A 157 11.25 5.77 -10.48
C ILE A 157 11.90 4.83 -9.46
N CYS A 158 11.09 4.37 -8.50
CA CYS A 158 11.51 3.46 -7.45
C CYS A 158 10.29 2.79 -6.81
N SER A 159 10.57 1.68 -6.12
CA SER A 159 9.64 1.08 -5.19
C SER A 159 9.93 1.63 -3.80
N VAL A 160 8.89 1.88 -3.03
CA VAL A 160 9.00 2.51 -1.71
C VAL A 160 8.13 1.77 -0.71
N MET A 161 8.54 1.84 0.55
CA MET A 161 7.77 1.43 1.69
C MET A 161 7.23 2.69 2.37
N MET A 162 5.98 2.61 2.79
CA MET A 162 5.37 3.62 3.65
C MET A 162 5.10 2.97 5.00
N GLN A 163 5.63 3.59 6.04
CA GLN A 163 5.43 3.15 7.40
C GLN A 163 4.13 3.78 7.92
N ILE A 164 3.06 2.99 7.99
CA ILE A 164 1.80 3.46 8.55
C ILE A 164 1.52 2.69 9.85
N GLY A 165 1.50 3.41 10.95
CA GLY A 165 1.06 2.87 12.24
C GLY A 165 -0.48 2.83 12.33
N PRO A 166 -1.03 2.09 13.31
CA PRO A 166 -2.44 2.16 13.62
C PRO A 166 -2.85 3.60 13.93
N VAL A 167 -3.96 4.07 13.38
CA VAL A 167 -4.43 5.45 13.59
C VAL A 167 -4.76 5.67 15.08
N SER A 168 -5.11 4.61 15.79
CA SER A 168 -5.42 4.59 17.23
C SER A 168 -4.20 4.41 18.14
N MET A 169 -3.03 4.01 17.65
CA MET A 169 -1.89 3.64 18.49
C MET A 169 -0.63 4.46 18.17
N VAL A 170 -0.55 5.62 18.81
CA VAL A 170 0.66 6.47 18.82
C VAL A 170 1.81 5.69 19.47
N GLY A 171 2.91 5.49 18.75
CA GLY A 171 4.15 4.90 19.31
C GLY A 171 4.35 3.39 19.11
N THR A 172 3.52 2.74 18.30
CA THR A 172 3.77 1.35 17.86
C THR A 172 4.63 1.33 16.60
N GLU A 173 5.44 0.28 16.42
CA GLU A 173 6.26 0.14 15.22
C GLU A 173 5.36 0.09 13.99
N PRO A 174 5.63 0.93 12.98
CA PRO A 174 4.78 0.99 11.80
C PRO A 174 4.85 -0.32 11.01
N ILE A 175 3.73 -0.66 10.39
CA ILE A 175 3.64 -1.82 9.50
C ILE A 175 4.07 -1.36 8.11
N PRO A 176 4.94 -2.08 7.39
CA PRO A 176 5.34 -1.70 6.04
C PRO A 176 4.14 -1.85 5.09
N PHE A 177 3.76 -0.74 4.45
CA PHE A 177 2.87 -0.74 3.30
C PHE A 177 3.71 -0.68 2.02
N TRP A 178 3.43 -1.59 1.10
CA TRP A 178 4.11 -1.67 -0.19
C TRP A 178 3.57 -0.62 -1.15
N THR A 179 4.46 0.09 -1.82
CA THR A 179 4.11 1.24 -2.65
C THR A 179 5.01 1.32 -3.87
N ILE A 180 4.47 1.80 -5.00
CA ILE A 180 5.23 2.06 -6.23
C ILE A 180 5.20 3.56 -6.52
N LEU A 181 6.36 4.18 -6.72
CA LEU A 181 6.48 5.56 -7.18
C LEU A 181 6.75 5.59 -8.69
N LEU A 182 5.82 6.20 -9.42
CA LEU A 182 5.82 6.35 -10.86
C LEU A 182 6.01 7.81 -11.26
N PHE A 183 6.67 8.05 -12.37
CA PHE A 183 6.74 9.35 -13.03
C PHE A 183 5.80 9.35 -14.24
N SER A 184 4.91 10.33 -14.31
CA SER A 184 4.31 10.72 -15.59
C SER A 184 5.30 11.66 -16.29
N GLY A 185 5.89 11.18 -17.39
CA GLY A 185 6.62 12.04 -18.32
C GLY A 185 5.70 12.98 -19.07
#